data_AF-A0A9D8C8P0-F1
#
_entry.id   AF-A0A9D8C8P0-F1
#
_cell.length_a   1.000
_cell.length_b   1.000
_cell.length_c   1.000
_cell.angle_alpha   90.00
_cell.angle_beta   90.00
_cell.angle_gamma   90.00
#
_symmetry.space_group_name_H-M   'P 1'
#
loop_
_entity.id
_entity.type
_entity.pdbx_description
1 polymer ?
#
loop_
_entity_poly.entity_id
_entity_poly.type
_entity_poly.pdbx_seq_one_letter_code
_entity_poly.pdbx_strand_id
1 'polypeptide(L)'
;MTPTTILIAAMGGEGGQVLADWLVLAAEAEGLAVQATSIAGVAQRTGATTYYLEMTPWPKDGRTPVLALNPAAGEVDVLVATELLEAARAVQAGLATAQRTTLITSTHRVLAMGEKIAMGDGRVDGAMMLRACREGAKRALLFDAEALMAADSAALNALMLGAIAASGTLPIAAERYEEAIRERGVAVEANLAGFRVGLEATRGGDAAAVADIRLPDSVEQVVALALPRLVDYQDQDYAALYRRRIEACGDLPEAVLREVARHLALRMSYEDIARVAQAKLRPERLARIRHELGAEDATPVRIHEFLKPGIGELCDMLPGFLARPILALARSRGWIGRAHCGMEIETTAIGGYLALAALAKTRRLRRWTHRYAVEQELIEEWLHAVRGAAALSPALAMEVAGLARLIKGYGDTHRRGLGNYRLIMDRLVLAALAGRAEPELAPRIARAREAALADPEGRALERALAA
;
A
#
# COMPACT_ATOMS: atom_id res chain seq x y z
N MET A 1 -24.50 -18.42 -33.65
CA MET A 1 -23.70 -18.15 -32.44
C MET A 1 -23.33 -16.68 -32.49
N THR A 2 -23.34 -16.00 -31.35
CA THR A 2 -22.90 -14.60 -31.26
C THR A 2 -21.38 -14.54 -31.34
N PRO A 3 -20.78 -13.63 -32.14
CA PRO A 3 -19.34 -13.42 -32.14
C PRO A 3 -18.83 -13.07 -30.74
N THR A 4 -17.61 -13.48 -30.43
CA THR A 4 -16.88 -13.02 -29.24
C THR A 4 -16.23 -11.68 -29.57
N THR A 5 -16.55 -10.65 -28.80
CA THR A 5 -16.07 -9.28 -29.03
C THR A 5 -14.96 -8.91 -28.06
N ILE A 6 -13.88 -8.31 -28.57
CA ILE A 6 -12.68 -7.98 -27.81
C ILE A 6 -12.31 -6.53 -28.07
N LEU A 7 -12.07 -5.78 -27.00
CA LEU A 7 -11.55 -4.41 -27.08
C LEU A 7 -10.21 -4.33 -26.33
N ILE A 8 -9.16 -3.89 -27.02
CA ILE A 8 -7.87 -3.59 -26.44
C ILE A 8 -7.72 -2.07 -26.39
N ALA A 9 -7.61 -1.50 -25.20
CA ALA A 9 -7.28 -0.10 -24.97
C ALA A 9 -5.81 -0.01 -24.55
N ALA A 10 -4.96 0.58 -25.39
CA ALA A 10 -3.53 0.70 -25.11
C ALA A 10 -3.03 2.13 -25.30
N MET A 11 -1.99 2.52 -24.56
CA MET A 11 -1.32 3.78 -24.86
C MET A 11 -0.46 3.63 -26.11
N GLY A 12 -0.37 4.71 -26.89
CA GLY A 12 0.51 4.75 -28.06
C GLY A 12 1.95 4.39 -27.69
N GLY A 13 2.50 3.36 -28.34
CA GLY A 13 3.86 2.87 -28.13
C GLY A 13 3.99 1.63 -27.25
N GLU A 14 2.91 1.13 -26.65
CA GLU A 14 2.95 -0.04 -25.74
C GLU A 14 2.79 -1.40 -26.43
N GLY A 15 2.74 -1.42 -27.77
CA GLY A 15 2.63 -2.64 -28.54
C GLY A 15 1.21 -3.21 -28.64
N GLY A 16 0.16 -2.39 -28.47
CA GLY A 16 -1.23 -2.83 -28.62
C GLY A 16 -1.55 -3.44 -29.99
N GLN A 17 -0.98 -2.91 -31.08
CA GLN A 17 -1.11 -3.53 -32.41
C GLN A 17 -0.48 -4.92 -32.46
N VAL A 18 0.68 -5.10 -31.82
CA VAL A 18 1.36 -6.40 -31.78
C VAL A 18 0.52 -7.41 -31.01
N LEU A 19 -0.10 -6.98 -29.90
CA LEU A 19 -1.05 -7.81 -29.16
C LEU A 19 -2.27 -8.21 -30.01
N ALA A 20 -2.85 -7.26 -30.74
CA ALA A 20 -3.97 -7.52 -31.64
C ALA A 20 -3.59 -8.50 -32.77
N ASP A 21 -2.43 -8.30 -33.40
CA ASP A 21 -1.89 -9.19 -34.45
C ASP A 21 -1.71 -10.62 -33.93
N TRP A 22 -1.17 -10.81 -32.72
CA TRP A 22 -1.04 -12.14 -32.12
C TRP A 22 -2.38 -12.81 -31.84
N LEU A 23 -3.40 -12.05 -31.42
CA LEU A 23 -4.75 -12.59 -31.22
C LEU A 23 -5.41 -12.99 -32.54
N VAL A 24 -5.19 -12.23 -33.61
CA VAL A 24 -5.66 -12.59 -34.96
C VAL A 24 -5.01 -13.89 -35.40
N LEU A 25 -3.68 -13.99 -35.34
CA LEU A 25 -2.95 -15.21 -35.72
C LEU A 25 -3.39 -16.43 -34.89
N ALA A 26 -3.54 -16.27 -33.58
CA ALA A 26 -3.99 -17.35 -32.71
C ALA A 26 -5.43 -17.79 -33.02
N ALA A 27 -6.33 -16.85 -33.34
CA ALA A 27 -7.71 -17.16 -33.72
C ALA A 27 -7.78 -17.86 -35.09
N GLU A 28 -6.99 -17.43 -36.06
CA GLU A 28 -6.90 -18.07 -37.38
C GLU A 28 -6.33 -19.49 -37.28
N ALA A 29 -5.30 -19.69 -36.45
CA ALA A 29 -4.73 -21.02 -36.17
C ALA A 29 -5.70 -21.97 -35.45
N GLU A 30 -6.65 -21.43 -34.68
CA GLU A 30 -7.78 -22.17 -34.10
C GLU A 30 -8.92 -22.41 -35.11
N GLY A 31 -8.82 -21.86 -36.32
CA GLY A 31 -9.83 -22.00 -37.37
C GLY A 31 -11.07 -21.14 -37.13
N LEU A 32 -10.92 -19.98 -36.49
CA LEU A 32 -11.99 -18.99 -36.33
C LEU A 32 -11.97 -17.98 -37.48
N ALA A 33 -13.14 -17.45 -37.83
CA ALA A 33 -13.22 -16.24 -38.64
C ALA A 33 -13.03 -15.04 -37.72
N VAL A 34 -12.08 -14.16 -38.03
CA VAL A 34 -11.73 -12.99 -37.21
C VAL A 34 -11.69 -11.72 -38.06
N GLN A 35 -12.14 -10.61 -37.47
CA GLN A 35 -12.02 -9.26 -38.02
C GLN A 35 -11.35 -8.39 -36.96
N ALA A 36 -10.42 -7.52 -37.36
CA ALA A 36 -9.76 -6.58 -36.46
C ALA A 36 -9.76 -5.17 -37.05
N THR A 37 -10.04 -4.17 -36.22
CA THR A 37 -9.99 -2.75 -36.58
C THR A 37 -9.19 -1.99 -35.54
N SER A 38 -8.33 -1.06 -35.98
CA SER A 38 -7.52 -0.23 -35.10
C SER A 38 -7.86 1.24 -35.27
N ILE A 39 -8.11 1.96 -34.18
CA ILE A 39 -8.28 3.41 -34.16
C ILE A 39 -7.10 4.02 -33.41
N ALA A 40 -6.19 4.64 -34.16
CA ALA A 40 -5.03 5.33 -33.61
C ALA A 40 -5.45 6.54 -32.77
N GLY A 41 -4.83 6.70 -31.60
CA GLY A 41 -4.98 7.92 -30.81
C GLY A 41 -4.30 9.11 -31.51
N VAL A 42 -5.00 10.24 -31.64
CA VAL A 42 -4.48 11.46 -32.30
C VAL A 42 -3.55 12.29 -31.42
N ALA A 43 -3.40 11.95 -30.14
CA ALA A 43 -2.54 12.68 -29.22
C ALA A 43 -1.05 12.29 -29.40
N GLN A 44 -0.17 13.30 -29.49
CA GLN A 44 1.26 13.11 -29.76
C GLN A 44 2.03 12.31 -28.68
N ARG A 45 1.51 12.23 -27.45
CA ARG A 45 2.03 11.40 -26.35
C ARG A 45 0.83 10.99 -25.49
N THR A 46 0.82 9.75 -24.97
CA THR A 46 -0.24 9.20 -24.09
C THR A 46 -1.65 9.22 -24.68
N GLY A 47 -1.79 9.13 -26.01
CA GLY A 47 -3.09 8.95 -26.66
C GLY A 47 -3.57 7.50 -26.52
N ALA A 48 -4.84 7.33 -26.15
CA ALA A 48 -5.53 6.05 -26.17
C ALA A 48 -5.64 5.55 -27.61
N THR A 49 -5.05 4.39 -27.88
CA THR A 49 -5.24 3.65 -29.14
C THR A 49 -6.11 2.45 -28.84
N THR A 50 -7.16 2.26 -29.63
CA THR A 50 -8.09 1.14 -29.43
C THR A 50 -7.99 0.15 -30.59
N TYR A 51 -8.04 -1.14 -30.26
CA TYR A 51 -8.09 -2.23 -31.22
C TYR A 51 -9.33 -3.06 -30.91
N TYR A 52 -10.22 -3.19 -31.87
CA TYR A 52 -11.46 -3.95 -31.75
C TYR A 52 -11.36 -5.21 -32.59
N LEU A 53 -11.67 -6.36 -31.99
CA LEU A 53 -11.69 -7.64 -32.68
C LEU A 53 -13.05 -8.31 -32.47
N GLU A 54 -13.55 -8.96 -33.50
CA GLU A 54 -14.62 -9.95 -33.39
C GLU A 54 -14.15 -11.27 -33.95
N MET A 55 -14.51 -12.36 -33.26
CA MET A 55 -14.22 -13.70 -33.76
C MET A 55 -15.42 -14.63 -33.59
N THR A 56 -15.61 -15.52 -34.54
CA THR A 56 -16.70 -16.49 -34.55
C THR A 56 -16.26 -17.76 -35.30
N PRO A 57 -16.80 -18.95 -34.97
CA PRO A 57 -16.59 -20.12 -35.80
C PRO A 57 -17.08 -19.90 -37.24
N TRP A 58 -16.39 -20.49 -38.22
CA TRP A 58 -16.84 -20.43 -39.61
C TRP A 58 -18.26 -21.01 -39.77
N PRO A 59 -19.17 -20.32 -40.48
CA PRO A 59 -20.48 -20.86 -40.80
C PRO A 59 -20.39 -22.19 -41.55
N LYS A 60 -21.19 -23.18 -41.14
CA LYS A 60 -21.22 -24.51 -41.78
C LYS A 60 -21.64 -24.49 -43.25
N ASP A 61 -22.31 -23.42 -43.66
CA ASP A 61 -22.75 -23.20 -45.04
C ASP A 61 -21.70 -22.49 -45.91
N GLY A 62 -20.50 -22.25 -45.38
CA GLY A 62 -19.36 -21.68 -46.10
C GLY A 62 -19.47 -20.19 -46.41
N ARG A 63 -20.50 -19.50 -45.92
CA ARG A 63 -20.64 -18.05 -46.10
C ARG A 63 -19.65 -17.30 -45.23
N THR A 64 -19.10 -16.20 -45.74
CA THR A 64 -18.27 -15.30 -44.96
C THR A 64 -19.12 -14.60 -43.89
N PRO A 65 -18.77 -14.69 -42.60
CA PRO A 65 -19.49 -13.97 -41.56
C PRO A 65 -19.28 -12.46 -41.69
N VAL A 66 -20.34 -11.69 -41.39
CA VAL A 66 -20.26 -10.22 -41.31
C VAL A 66 -20.03 -9.85 -39.85
N LEU A 67 -18.90 -9.20 -39.58
CA LEU A 67 -18.44 -8.80 -38.26
C LEU A 67 -18.40 -7.27 -38.15
N ALA A 68 -18.68 -6.74 -36.97
CA ALA A 68 -18.67 -5.30 -36.74
C ALA A 68 -17.24 -4.74 -36.75
N LEU A 69 -17.12 -3.46 -37.10
CA LEU A 69 -15.83 -2.75 -37.16
C LEU A 69 -15.56 -1.90 -35.90
N ASN A 70 -16.55 -1.74 -35.03
CA ASN A 70 -16.46 -0.91 -33.83
C ASN A 70 -17.18 -1.57 -32.65
N PRO A 71 -16.70 -1.36 -31.42
CA PRO A 71 -17.37 -1.83 -30.22
C PRO A 71 -18.65 -1.02 -29.98
N ALA A 72 -19.72 -1.71 -29.58
CA ALA A 72 -20.90 -1.07 -29.02
C ALA A 72 -20.88 -1.12 -27.48
N ALA A 73 -21.40 -0.08 -26.84
CA ALA A 73 -21.54 -0.03 -25.39
C ALA A 73 -22.46 -1.15 -24.90
N GLY A 74 -22.06 -1.85 -23.85
CA GLY A 74 -22.74 -3.06 -23.37
C GLY A 74 -22.51 -4.30 -24.22
N GLU A 75 -21.68 -4.22 -25.28
CA GLU A 75 -21.47 -5.31 -26.22
C GLU A 75 -20.09 -5.97 -26.22
N VAL A 76 -19.17 -5.56 -25.33
CA VAL A 76 -17.81 -6.11 -25.26
C VAL A 76 -17.72 -7.30 -24.29
N ASP A 77 -17.30 -8.47 -24.78
CA ASP A 77 -17.10 -9.68 -23.97
C ASP A 77 -15.77 -9.66 -23.21
N VAL A 78 -14.70 -9.22 -23.86
CA VAL A 78 -13.37 -9.12 -23.26
C VAL A 78 -12.80 -7.73 -23.45
N LEU A 79 -12.51 -7.04 -22.36
CA LEU A 79 -11.82 -5.76 -22.38
C LEU A 79 -10.41 -5.92 -21.85
N VAL A 80 -9.42 -5.53 -22.62
CA VAL A 80 -8.00 -5.56 -22.26
C VAL A 80 -7.49 -4.12 -22.20
N ALA A 81 -6.88 -3.72 -21.10
CA ALA A 81 -6.31 -2.39 -20.97
C ALA A 81 -4.88 -2.44 -20.44
N THR A 82 -3.93 -1.86 -21.16
CA THR A 82 -2.51 -1.89 -20.77
C THR A 82 -2.21 -0.95 -19.61
N GLU A 83 -3.08 0.01 -19.29
CA GLU A 83 -2.95 1.01 -18.23
C GLU A 83 -4.31 1.29 -17.54
N LEU A 84 -4.27 1.66 -16.25
CA LEU A 84 -5.46 1.73 -15.39
C LEU A 84 -6.45 2.86 -15.76
N LEU A 85 -5.98 4.04 -16.16
CA LEU A 85 -6.85 5.13 -16.62
C LEU A 85 -7.58 4.74 -17.91
N GLU A 86 -6.94 4.00 -18.82
CA GLU A 86 -7.59 3.49 -20.03
C GLU A 86 -8.71 2.49 -19.71
N ALA A 87 -8.48 1.60 -18.75
CA ALA A 87 -9.53 0.72 -18.24
C ALA A 87 -10.71 1.50 -17.64
N ALA A 88 -10.42 2.47 -16.78
CA ALA A 88 -11.43 3.29 -16.13
C ALA A 88 -12.25 4.11 -17.14
N ARG A 89 -11.61 4.65 -18.18
CA ARG A 89 -12.30 5.34 -19.29
C ARG A 89 -13.24 4.42 -20.05
N ALA A 90 -12.80 3.20 -20.34
CA ALA A 90 -13.64 2.26 -21.09
C ALA A 90 -14.85 1.78 -20.28
N VAL A 91 -14.67 1.60 -18.97
CA VAL A 91 -15.78 1.36 -18.03
C VAL A 91 -16.73 2.55 -18.00
N GLN A 92 -16.20 3.78 -17.87
CA GLN A 92 -17.02 5.00 -17.86
C GLN A 92 -17.81 5.17 -19.17
N ALA A 93 -17.23 4.77 -20.30
CA ALA A 93 -17.88 4.78 -21.61
C ALA A 93 -18.94 3.68 -21.80
N GLY A 94 -19.13 2.80 -20.80
CA GLY A 94 -20.07 1.68 -20.86
C GLY A 94 -19.61 0.54 -21.77
N LEU A 95 -18.33 0.50 -22.15
CA LEU A 95 -17.78 -0.56 -22.99
C LEU A 95 -17.61 -1.85 -22.18
N ALA A 96 -17.23 -1.75 -20.90
CA ALA A 96 -17.29 -2.86 -19.95
C ALA A 96 -18.58 -2.80 -19.12
N THR A 97 -19.20 -3.96 -18.89
CA THR A 97 -20.36 -4.07 -17.99
C THR A 97 -20.26 -5.26 -17.03
N ALA A 98 -20.88 -5.10 -15.86
CA ALA A 98 -20.98 -6.12 -14.81
C ALA A 98 -21.68 -7.41 -15.24
N GLN A 99 -22.46 -7.36 -16.33
CA GLN A 99 -23.29 -8.47 -16.78
C GLN A 99 -22.55 -9.41 -17.73
N ARG A 100 -21.58 -8.92 -18.50
CA ARG A 100 -20.93 -9.71 -19.56
C ARG A 100 -19.41 -9.68 -19.53
N THR A 101 -18.79 -8.55 -19.24
CA THR A 101 -17.41 -8.29 -19.65
C THR A 101 -16.40 -8.93 -18.71
N THR A 102 -15.42 -9.62 -19.27
CA THR A 102 -14.17 -9.91 -18.56
C THR A 102 -13.16 -8.80 -18.84
N LEU A 103 -12.82 -8.04 -17.81
CA LEU A 103 -11.80 -7.00 -17.84
C LEU A 103 -10.44 -7.60 -17.46
N ILE A 104 -9.41 -7.33 -18.24
CA ILE A 104 -8.02 -7.72 -18.01
C ILE A 104 -7.18 -6.46 -18.11
N THR A 105 -6.62 -5.97 -17.00
CA THR A 105 -5.91 -4.69 -17.04
C THR A 105 -4.75 -4.57 -16.05
N SER A 106 -3.75 -3.81 -16.46
CA SER A 106 -2.67 -3.38 -15.58
C SER A 106 -3.14 -2.30 -14.60
N THR A 107 -2.72 -2.40 -13.34
CA THR A 107 -3.02 -1.39 -12.31
C THR A 107 -2.02 -0.23 -12.28
N HIS A 108 -0.94 -0.32 -13.06
CA HIS A 108 0.06 0.75 -13.15
C HIS A 108 -0.54 2.03 -13.77
N ARG A 109 0.06 3.17 -13.45
CA ARG A 109 -0.45 4.50 -13.81
C ARG A 109 0.58 5.32 -14.56
N VAL A 110 0.21 5.79 -15.75
CA VAL A 110 0.96 6.81 -16.47
C VAL A 110 0.15 8.10 -16.46
N LEU A 111 0.56 9.04 -15.61
CA LEU A 111 -0.19 10.27 -15.37
C LEU A 111 -0.39 11.07 -16.66
N ALA A 112 -1.66 11.37 -16.95
CA ALA A 112 -2.06 12.18 -18.10
C ALA A 112 -1.56 13.62 -17.97
N MET A 113 -1.42 14.32 -19.10
CA MET A 113 -0.95 15.71 -19.08
C MET A 113 -1.85 16.62 -18.23
N GLY A 114 -3.17 16.40 -18.23
CA GLY A 114 -4.11 17.13 -17.37
C GLY A 114 -3.82 16.96 -15.87
N GLU A 115 -3.37 15.77 -15.45
CA GLU A 115 -3.02 15.48 -14.05
C GLU A 115 -1.69 16.13 -13.65
N LYS A 116 -0.78 16.30 -14.62
CA LYS A 116 0.56 16.88 -14.42
C LYS A 116 0.56 18.40 -14.34
N ILE A 117 -0.41 19.08 -14.97
CA ILE A 117 -0.46 20.55 -15.07
C ILE A 117 -1.31 21.21 -13.98
N ALA A 118 -1.99 20.44 -13.13
CA ALA A 118 -2.79 21.00 -12.05
C ALA A 118 -1.90 21.73 -11.03
N MET A 119 -2.38 22.89 -10.54
CA MET A 119 -1.67 23.69 -9.53
C MET A 119 -1.62 23.04 -8.14
N GLY A 120 -2.38 21.94 -7.93
CA GLY A 120 -2.38 21.11 -6.72
C GLY A 120 -2.08 19.64 -7.05
N ASP A 121 -2.56 18.70 -6.23
CA ASP A 121 -2.52 17.28 -6.62
C ASP A 121 -3.61 17.01 -7.67
N GLY A 122 -3.22 17.02 -8.95
CA GLY A 122 -4.11 16.77 -10.09
C GLY A 122 -4.32 15.31 -10.41
N ARG A 123 -3.71 14.39 -9.65
CA ARG A 123 -3.82 12.95 -9.88
C ARG A 123 -5.25 12.51 -9.64
N VAL A 124 -5.81 11.81 -10.62
CA VAL A 124 -7.08 11.13 -10.43
C VAL A 124 -6.84 9.93 -9.52
N ASP A 125 -7.68 9.79 -8.50
CA ASP A 125 -7.57 8.75 -7.48
C ASP A 125 -7.53 7.35 -8.11
N GLY A 126 -6.39 6.67 -7.96
CA GLY A 126 -6.21 5.31 -8.46
C GLY A 126 -7.13 4.30 -7.79
N ALA A 127 -7.50 4.52 -6.52
CA ALA A 127 -8.45 3.64 -5.83
C ALA A 127 -9.86 3.78 -6.42
N MET A 128 -10.27 4.99 -6.81
CA MET A 128 -11.54 5.21 -7.53
C MET A 128 -11.55 4.49 -8.88
N MET A 129 -10.46 4.56 -9.64
CA MET A 129 -10.35 3.85 -10.93
C MET A 129 -10.42 2.34 -10.78
N LEU A 130 -9.67 1.79 -9.81
CA LEU A 130 -9.70 0.35 -9.50
C LEU A 130 -11.09 -0.10 -9.10
N ARG A 131 -11.80 0.69 -8.29
CA ARG A 131 -13.19 0.43 -7.91
C ARG A 131 -14.10 0.40 -9.12
N ALA A 132 -14.04 1.43 -9.97
CA ALA A 132 -14.84 1.48 -11.20
C ALA A 132 -14.58 0.25 -12.07
N CYS A 133 -13.32 -0.15 -12.24
CA CYS A 133 -12.94 -1.34 -13.00
C CYS A 133 -13.53 -2.65 -12.44
N ARG A 134 -13.51 -2.82 -11.11
CA ARG A 134 -14.09 -4.01 -10.46
C ARG A 134 -15.60 -4.05 -10.54
N GLU A 135 -16.26 -2.92 -10.33
CA GLU A 135 -17.74 -2.83 -10.35
C GLU A 135 -18.29 -2.83 -11.78
N GLY A 136 -17.51 -2.34 -12.74
CA GLY A 136 -17.88 -2.19 -14.14
C GLY A 136 -17.68 -3.44 -15.00
N ALA A 137 -17.27 -4.58 -14.45
CA ALA A 137 -17.01 -5.80 -15.21
C ALA A 137 -17.57 -7.04 -14.49
N LYS A 138 -18.02 -8.04 -15.25
CA LYS A 138 -18.48 -9.33 -14.71
C LYS A 138 -17.35 -10.08 -13.99
N ARG A 139 -16.14 -9.98 -14.54
CA ARG A 139 -14.91 -10.51 -13.97
C ARG A 139 -13.80 -9.51 -14.24
N ALA A 140 -13.00 -9.16 -13.24
CA ALA A 140 -11.87 -8.26 -13.39
C ALA A 140 -10.58 -8.98 -12.99
N LEU A 141 -9.62 -9.04 -13.90
CA LEU A 141 -8.27 -9.56 -13.73
C LEU A 141 -7.34 -8.35 -13.70
N LEU A 142 -6.92 -7.98 -12.50
CA LEU A 142 -6.16 -6.77 -12.20
C LEU A 142 -4.79 -7.18 -11.67
N PHE A 143 -3.71 -6.68 -12.27
CA PHE A 143 -2.35 -6.96 -11.83
C PHE A 143 -1.44 -5.78 -12.11
N ASP A 144 -0.34 -5.63 -11.38
CA ASP A 144 0.64 -4.58 -11.66
C ASP A 144 1.63 -5.05 -12.72
N ALA A 145 1.35 -4.76 -13.99
CA ALA A 145 2.21 -5.20 -15.09
C ALA A 145 3.60 -4.56 -15.02
N GLU A 146 3.73 -3.33 -14.53
CA GLU A 146 5.03 -2.66 -14.39
C GLU A 146 5.89 -3.36 -13.33
N ALA A 147 5.29 -3.73 -12.19
CA ALA A 147 5.97 -4.51 -11.17
C ALA A 147 6.38 -5.91 -11.67
N LEU A 148 5.53 -6.58 -12.45
CA LEU A 148 5.83 -7.90 -13.02
C LEU A 148 6.94 -7.83 -14.08
N MET A 149 7.01 -6.76 -14.87
CA MET A 149 8.07 -6.52 -15.86
C MET A 149 9.38 -6.01 -15.24
N ALA A 150 9.39 -5.56 -13.97
CA ALA A 150 10.62 -5.16 -13.30
C ALA A 150 11.49 -6.37 -12.89
N ALA A 151 10.89 -7.56 -12.78
CA ALA A 151 11.56 -8.79 -12.36
C ALA A 151 12.19 -9.57 -13.53
N ASP A 152 11.61 -9.46 -14.72
CA ASP A 152 12.09 -10.06 -15.97
C ASP A 152 11.84 -9.02 -17.07
N SER A 153 12.80 -8.74 -17.96
CA SER A 153 12.69 -7.76 -19.06
C SER A 153 11.67 -8.17 -20.15
N ALA A 154 10.46 -8.53 -19.74
CA ALA A 154 9.33 -8.97 -20.52
C ALA A 154 8.62 -7.78 -21.18
N ALA A 155 8.12 -7.99 -22.40
CA ALA A 155 7.34 -6.98 -23.11
C ALA A 155 5.88 -6.97 -22.61
N LEU A 156 5.31 -5.78 -22.38
CA LEU A 156 3.96 -5.59 -21.83
C LEU A 156 2.89 -6.33 -22.63
N ASN A 157 2.93 -6.21 -23.95
CA ASN A 157 2.04 -6.92 -24.87
C ASN A 157 2.08 -8.44 -24.69
N ALA A 158 3.26 -9.04 -24.49
CA ALA A 158 3.38 -10.48 -24.29
C ALA A 158 2.80 -10.92 -22.94
N LEU A 159 3.05 -10.12 -21.88
CA LEU A 159 2.44 -10.33 -20.57
C LEU A 159 0.91 -10.25 -20.65
N MET A 160 0.35 -9.23 -21.32
CA MET A 160 -1.09 -9.12 -21.52
C MET A 160 -1.66 -10.30 -22.31
N LEU A 161 -0.94 -10.80 -23.32
CA LEU A 161 -1.34 -12.01 -24.07
C LEU A 161 -1.40 -13.24 -23.16
N GLY A 162 -0.43 -13.40 -22.26
CA GLY A 162 -0.44 -14.45 -21.24
C GLY A 162 -1.63 -14.36 -20.31
N ALA A 163 -1.97 -13.16 -19.85
CA ALA A 163 -3.14 -12.92 -19.01
C ALA A 163 -4.46 -13.24 -19.74
N ILE A 164 -4.56 -12.92 -21.05
CA ILE A 164 -5.70 -13.30 -21.88
C ILE A 164 -5.80 -14.82 -22.02
N ALA A 165 -4.69 -15.52 -22.27
CA ALA A 165 -4.69 -16.97 -22.36
C ALA A 165 -5.11 -17.63 -21.02
N ALA A 166 -4.65 -17.10 -19.89
CA ALA A 166 -4.99 -17.60 -18.56
C ALA A 166 -6.43 -17.28 -18.13
N SER A 167 -7.06 -16.24 -18.70
CA SER A 167 -8.45 -15.91 -18.35
C SER A 167 -9.42 -17.02 -18.73
N GLY A 168 -9.08 -17.79 -19.77
CA GLY A 168 -9.93 -18.84 -20.35
C GLY A 168 -11.20 -18.30 -21.02
N THR A 169 -11.25 -17.01 -21.35
CA THR A 169 -12.47 -16.38 -21.90
C THR A 169 -12.60 -16.52 -23.40
N LEU A 170 -11.49 -16.71 -24.11
CA LEU A 170 -11.50 -16.85 -25.56
C LEU A 170 -11.55 -18.33 -25.96
N PRO A 171 -12.23 -18.67 -27.06
CA PRO A 171 -12.30 -20.04 -27.57
C PRO A 171 -11.02 -20.39 -28.36
N ILE A 172 -9.85 -20.24 -27.75
CA ILE A 172 -8.53 -20.47 -28.36
C ILE A 172 -7.70 -21.32 -27.41
N ALA A 173 -7.07 -22.37 -27.93
CA ALA A 173 -6.20 -23.22 -27.11
C ALA A 173 -4.94 -22.47 -26.67
N ALA A 174 -4.42 -22.77 -25.47
CA ALA A 174 -3.29 -22.04 -24.89
C ALA A 174 -2.03 -22.09 -25.77
N GLU A 175 -1.85 -23.20 -26.48
CA GLU A 175 -0.72 -23.47 -27.37
C GLU A 175 -0.72 -22.53 -28.59
N ARG A 176 -1.89 -22.10 -29.07
CA ARG A 176 -2.02 -21.21 -30.23
C ARG A 176 -1.45 -19.82 -29.97
N TYR A 177 -1.52 -19.34 -28.74
CA TYR A 177 -0.92 -18.06 -28.37
C TYR A 177 0.60 -18.11 -28.44
N GLU A 178 1.22 -19.20 -27.98
CA GLU A 178 2.67 -19.36 -28.10
C GLU A 178 3.11 -19.55 -29.56
N GLU A 179 2.33 -20.27 -30.37
CA GLU A 179 2.56 -20.39 -31.82
C GLU A 179 2.51 -19.04 -32.51
N ALA A 180 1.52 -18.19 -32.20
CA ALA A 180 1.42 -16.83 -32.75
C ALA A 180 2.63 -15.96 -32.42
N ILE A 181 3.19 -16.08 -31.20
CA ILE A 181 4.45 -15.40 -30.82
C ILE A 181 5.61 -15.88 -31.70
N ARG A 182 5.73 -17.20 -31.90
CA ARG A 182 6.80 -17.82 -32.71
C ARG A 182 6.68 -17.44 -34.19
N GLU A 183 5.47 -17.46 -34.74
CA GLU A 183 5.20 -17.14 -36.14
C GLU A 183 5.59 -15.69 -36.49
N ARG A 184 5.33 -14.75 -35.59
CA ARG A 184 5.73 -13.35 -35.81
C ARG A 184 7.26 -13.17 -35.85
N GLY A 185 8.02 -14.07 -35.23
CA GLY A 185 9.49 -14.17 -35.39
C GLY A 185 10.34 -13.07 -34.74
N VAL A 186 9.74 -12.11 -34.02
CA VAL A 186 10.47 -10.99 -33.40
C VAL A 186 10.62 -11.22 -31.90
N ALA A 187 11.86 -11.18 -31.39
CA ALA A 187 12.19 -11.31 -29.97
C ALA A 187 11.47 -12.49 -29.28
N VAL A 188 11.37 -13.63 -29.98
CA VAL A 188 10.51 -14.78 -29.63
C VAL A 188 10.72 -15.23 -28.18
N GLU A 189 11.96 -15.48 -27.76
CA GLU A 189 12.25 -15.97 -26.40
C GLU A 189 11.84 -14.98 -25.30
N ALA A 190 12.10 -13.68 -25.51
CA ALA A 190 11.70 -12.64 -24.55
C ALA A 190 10.18 -12.50 -24.46
N ASN A 191 9.48 -12.62 -25.59
CA ASN A 191 8.02 -12.60 -25.63
C ASN A 191 7.42 -13.86 -25.01
N LEU A 192 7.99 -15.04 -25.23
CA LEU A 192 7.55 -16.28 -24.57
C LEU A 192 7.76 -16.22 -23.05
N ALA A 193 8.86 -15.63 -22.59
CA ALA A 193 9.08 -15.38 -21.16
C ALA A 193 8.00 -14.46 -20.59
N GLY A 194 7.73 -13.32 -21.24
CA GLY A 194 6.67 -12.40 -20.82
C GLY A 194 5.28 -13.02 -20.83
N PHE A 195 4.97 -13.82 -21.85
CA PHE A 195 3.74 -14.60 -21.92
C PHE A 195 3.57 -15.53 -20.72
N ARG A 196 4.61 -16.27 -20.32
CA ARG A 196 4.57 -17.14 -19.14
C ARG A 196 4.31 -16.36 -17.86
N VAL A 197 4.96 -15.21 -17.67
CA VAL A 197 4.72 -14.34 -16.51
C VAL A 197 3.25 -13.91 -16.44
N GLY A 198 2.68 -13.46 -17.56
CA GLY A 198 1.26 -13.07 -17.62
C GLY A 198 0.31 -14.24 -17.36
N LEU A 199 0.65 -15.42 -17.88
CA LEU A 199 -0.08 -16.66 -17.70
C LEU A 199 -0.09 -17.08 -16.22
N GLU A 200 1.04 -17.03 -15.53
CA GLU A 200 1.18 -17.35 -14.10
C GLU A 200 0.52 -16.32 -13.19
N ALA A 201 0.67 -15.03 -13.49
CA ALA A 201 0.04 -13.95 -12.72
C ALA A 201 -1.50 -14.04 -12.69
N THR A 202 -2.08 -14.77 -13.64
CA THR A 202 -3.52 -14.87 -13.88
C THR A 202 -4.06 -16.31 -13.71
N ARG A 203 -3.19 -17.33 -13.69
CA ARG A 203 -3.54 -18.76 -13.49
C ARG A 203 -3.91 -18.99 -12.03
N GLY A 204 -5.20 -19.24 -11.80
CA GLY A 204 -5.75 -19.52 -10.46
C GLY A 204 -7.14 -18.95 -10.25
N GLY A 205 -7.65 -18.09 -11.16
CA GLY A 205 -8.91 -17.38 -10.94
C GLY A 205 -8.78 -16.28 -9.89
N ASP A 206 -7.94 -16.51 -8.89
CA ASP A 206 -7.26 -15.56 -8.03
C ASP A 206 -5.93 -15.16 -8.68
N ALA A 207 -5.99 -14.30 -9.71
CA ALA A 207 -4.89 -13.36 -9.91
C ALA A 207 -4.75 -12.67 -8.56
N ALA A 208 -3.67 -12.97 -7.83
CA ALA A 208 -3.48 -12.67 -6.41
C ALA A 208 -4.37 -11.51 -6.02
N ALA A 209 -5.51 -11.83 -5.40
CA ALA A 209 -6.43 -10.82 -4.97
C ALA A 209 -5.61 -9.94 -4.03
N VAL A 210 -5.15 -8.80 -4.54
CA VAL A 210 -5.27 -7.57 -3.78
C VAL A 210 -6.77 -7.45 -3.60
N ALA A 211 -7.29 -8.20 -2.62
CA ALA A 211 -8.49 -7.90 -1.93
C ALA A 211 -8.25 -6.47 -1.47
N ASP A 212 -8.69 -5.52 -2.29
CA ASP A 212 -9.00 -4.20 -1.79
C ASP A 212 -10.21 -4.48 -0.92
N ILE A 213 -9.90 -4.87 0.31
CA ILE A 213 -10.90 -5.05 1.33
C ILE A 213 -11.49 -3.66 1.44
N ARG A 214 -12.69 -3.50 0.89
CA ARG A 214 -13.44 -2.27 1.00
C ARG A 214 -13.58 -2.00 2.49
N LEU A 215 -12.77 -1.07 2.99
CA LEU A 215 -12.78 -0.73 4.38
C LEU A 215 -14.16 -0.14 4.68
N PRO A 216 -14.79 -0.52 5.79
CA PRO A 216 -16.03 0.12 6.22
C PRO A 216 -15.85 1.63 6.31
N ASP A 217 -16.89 2.41 6.04
CA ASP A 217 -16.80 3.88 6.01
C ASP A 217 -16.24 4.46 7.32
N SER A 218 -16.54 3.81 8.46
CA SER A 218 -16.01 4.20 9.77
C SER A 218 -14.49 4.05 9.89
N VAL A 219 -13.91 3.08 9.17
CA VAL A 219 -12.47 2.85 9.08
C VAL A 219 -11.85 3.80 8.06
N GLU A 220 -12.52 4.01 6.93
CA GLU A 220 -12.05 4.90 5.85
C GLU A 220 -11.89 6.35 6.35
N GLN A 221 -12.80 6.83 7.22
CA GLN A 221 -12.67 8.14 7.88
C GLN A 221 -11.38 8.26 8.70
N VAL A 222 -10.99 7.19 9.41
CA VAL A 222 -9.74 7.17 10.19
C VAL A 222 -8.52 7.12 9.27
N VAL A 223 -8.59 6.33 8.20
CA VAL A 223 -7.54 6.25 7.17
C VAL A 223 -7.33 7.63 6.52
N ALA A 224 -8.40 8.32 6.13
CA ALA A 224 -8.34 9.64 5.52
C ALA A 224 -7.64 10.68 6.42
N LEU A 225 -7.82 10.60 7.75
CA LEU A 225 -7.11 11.45 8.71
C LEU A 225 -5.64 11.02 8.93
N ALA A 226 -5.35 9.73 8.80
CA ALA A 226 -4.02 9.17 9.01
C ALA A 226 -3.06 9.45 7.85
N LEU A 227 -3.53 9.42 6.60
CA LEU A 227 -2.67 9.56 5.41
C LEU A 227 -1.88 10.89 5.40
N PRO A 228 -2.50 12.09 5.56
CA PRO A 228 -1.75 13.35 5.57
C PRO A 228 -0.71 13.41 6.69
N ARG A 229 -1.04 12.84 7.86
CA ARG A 229 -0.12 12.76 9.01
C ARG A 229 1.12 11.93 8.69
N LEU A 230 0.96 10.81 7.99
CA LEU A 230 2.07 9.92 7.63
C LEU A 230 2.92 10.47 6.49
N VAL A 231 2.32 11.22 5.56
CA VAL A 231 3.05 11.98 4.53
C VAL A 231 3.90 13.08 5.17
N ASP A 232 3.33 13.86 6.08
CA ASP A 232 4.06 14.89 6.86
C ASP A 232 5.16 14.28 7.73
N TYR A 233 4.89 13.11 8.30
CA TYR A 233 5.89 12.36 9.06
C TYR A 233 7.06 11.92 8.16
N GLN A 234 6.80 11.24 7.05
CA GLN A 234 7.80 10.57 6.23
C GLN A 234 7.63 10.87 4.73
N ASP A 235 6.70 10.23 4.03
CA ASP A 235 6.48 10.41 2.58
C ASP A 235 5.22 9.64 2.13
N GLN A 236 4.88 9.76 0.84
CA GLN A 236 3.71 9.08 0.22
C GLN A 236 3.81 7.56 0.31
N ASP A 237 4.98 6.99 0.05
CA ASP A 237 5.22 5.54 0.12
C ASP A 237 4.97 4.98 1.52
N TYR A 238 5.31 5.75 2.57
CA TYR A 238 5.08 5.34 3.95
C TYR A 238 3.60 5.43 4.35
N ALA A 239 2.86 6.39 3.80
CA ALA A 239 1.40 6.44 3.92
C ALA A 239 0.73 5.26 3.17
N ALA A 240 1.26 4.88 2.00
CA ALA A 240 0.80 3.69 1.28
C ALA A 240 1.09 2.39 2.05
N LEU A 241 2.24 2.28 2.73
CA LEU A 241 2.53 1.16 3.62
C LEU A 241 1.50 1.02 4.74
N TYR A 242 1.06 2.14 5.32
CA TYR A 242 -0.01 2.14 6.32
C TYR A 242 -1.33 1.59 5.74
N ARG A 243 -1.75 2.08 4.57
CA ARG A 243 -2.98 1.59 3.92
C ARG A 243 -2.91 0.08 3.66
N ARG A 244 -1.79 -0.41 3.10
CA ARG A 244 -1.56 -1.85 2.87
C ARG A 244 -1.66 -2.68 4.15
N ARG A 245 -1.15 -2.16 5.28
CA ARG A 245 -1.26 -2.86 6.58
C ARG A 245 -2.69 -2.92 7.12
N ILE A 246 -3.50 -1.88 6.88
CA ILE A 246 -4.92 -1.89 7.24
C ILE A 246 -5.71 -2.83 6.35
N GLU A 247 -5.46 -2.80 5.04
CA GLU A 247 -6.04 -3.76 4.09
C GLU A 247 -5.68 -5.19 4.44
N ALA A 248 -4.44 -5.48 4.84
CA ALA A 248 -4.03 -6.80 5.30
C ALA A 248 -4.74 -7.29 6.58
N CYS A 249 -5.42 -6.39 7.30
CA CYS A 249 -6.20 -6.69 8.50
C CYS A 249 -7.71 -6.61 8.26
N GLY A 250 -8.17 -6.55 7.01
CA GLY A 250 -9.58 -6.36 6.71
C GLY A 250 -10.47 -7.58 7.00
N ASP A 251 -9.89 -8.70 7.44
CA ASP A 251 -10.58 -9.86 8.05
C ASP A 251 -11.06 -9.58 9.49
N LEU A 252 -10.58 -8.51 10.13
CA LEU A 252 -10.98 -8.13 11.48
C LEU A 252 -12.40 -7.56 11.54
N PRO A 253 -13.12 -7.77 12.66
CA PRO A 253 -14.39 -7.07 12.90
C PRO A 253 -14.23 -5.55 12.81
N GLU A 254 -15.20 -4.86 12.20
CA GLU A 254 -15.13 -3.41 11.91
C GLU A 254 -14.70 -2.56 13.13
N ALA A 255 -15.26 -2.84 14.31
CA ALA A 255 -14.91 -2.12 15.53
C ALA A 255 -13.42 -2.27 15.91
N VAL A 256 -12.87 -3.47 15.76
CA VAL A 256 -11.45 -3.77 16.02
C VAL A 256 -10.59 -3.14 14.93
N LEU A 257 -10.98 -3.27 13.66
CA LEU A 257 -10.26 -2.71 12.52
C LEU A 257 -10.13 -1.18 12.60
N ARG A 258 -11.21 -0.48 13.00
CA ARG A 258 -11.21 0.96 13.24
C ARG A 258 -10.22 1.36 14.34
N GLU A 259 -10.14 0.57 15.40
CA GLU A 259 -9.21 0.81 16.51
C GLU A 259 -7.76 0.51 16.11
N VAL A 260 -7.54 -0.54 15.31
CA VAL A 260 -6.25 -0.85 14.69
C VAL A 260 -5.80 0.29 13.78
N ALA A 261 -6.68 0.80 12.91
CA ALA A 261 -6.38 1.95 12.04
C ALA A 261 -5.90 3.16 12.84
N ARG A 262 -6.65 3.52 13.89
CA ARG A 262 -6.32 4.64 14.77
C ARG A 262 -4.95 4.47 15.44
N HIS A 263 -4.70 3.28 15.98
CA HIS A 263 -3.46 3.01 16.71
C HIS A 263 -2.26 2.78 15.81
N LEU A 264 -2.43 2.16 14.66
CA LEU A 264 -1.36 1.95 13.70
C LEU A 264 -0.84 3.29 13.17
N ALA A 265 -1.74 4.23 12.86
CA ALA A 265 -1.34 5.58 12.42
C ALA A 265 -0.44 6.27 13.45
N LEU A 266 -0.78 6.14 14.74
CA LEU A 266 0.03 6.69 15.84
C LEU A 266 1.36 5.96 15.99
N ARG A 267 1.37 4.62 15.95
CA ARG A 267 2.59 3.81 16.07
C ARG A 267 3.53 4.00 14.90
N MET A 268 3.01 4.21 13.69
CA MET A 268 3.82 4.51 12.52
C MET A 268 4.37 5.94 12.52
N SER A 269 3.79 6.86 13.29
CA SER A 269 4.23 8.26 13.43
C SER A 269 4.75 8.56 14.84
N TYR A 270 5.67 7.73 15.31
CA TYR A 270 6.30 7.86 16.63
C TYR A 270 7.22 9.08 16.73
N GLU A 271 7.44 9.54 17.96
CA GLU A 271 8.29 10.70 18.26
C GLU A 271 9.76 10.28 18.27
N ASP A 272 10.43 10.43 17.13
CA ASP A 272 11.90 10.35 17.03
C ASP A 272 12.55 11.72 17.05
N ILE A 273 13.88 11.75 17.14
CA ILE A 273 14.63 13.00 17.21
C ILE A 273 14.34 13.91 16.00
N ALA A 274 14.24 13.33 14.79
CA ALA A 274 13.92 14.08 13.58
C ALA A 274 12.51 14.70 13.67
N ARG A 275 11.52 13.95 14.16
CA ARG A 275 10.13 14.40 14.34
C ARG A 275 10.01 15.46 15.42
N VAL A 276 10.70 15.28 16.54
CA VAL A 276 10.78 16.28 17.62
C VAL A 276 11.40 17.58 17.10
N ALA A 277 12.45 17.50 16.27
CA ALA A 277 13.04 18.67 15.64
C ALA A 277 12.05 19.37 14.68
N GLN A 278 11.35 18.61 13.81
CA GLN A 278 10.30 19.15 12.96
C GLN A 278 9.23 19.89 13.79
N ALA A 279 8.75 19.28 14.88
CA ALA A 279 7.73 19.86 15.75
C ALA A 279 8.19 21.16 16.42
N LYS A 280 9.48 21.27 16.78
CA LYS A 280 10.06 22.48 17.37
C LYS A 280 10.18 23.64 16.39
N LEU A 281 10.39 23.33 15.10
CA LEU A 281 10.52 24.31 14.02
C LEU A 281 9.19 24.78 13.41
N ARG A 282 8.05 24.20 13.81
CA ARG A 282 6.75 24.51 13.21
C ARG A 282 6.39 26.00 13.39
N PRO A 283 6.09 26.75 12.31
CA PRO A 283 5.68 28.15 12.42
C PRO A 283 4.48 28.35 13.36
N GLU A 284 3.52 27.42 13.33
CA GLU A 284 2.31 27.47 14.15
C GLU A 284 2.65 27.35 15.64
N ARG A 285 3.67 26.57 15.98
CA ARG A 285 4.17 26.46 17.36
C ARG A 285 4.80 27.77 17.81
N LEU A 286 5.65 28.37 16.98
CA LEU A 286 6.34 29.62 17.32
C LEU A 286 5.34 30.77 17.47
N ALA A 287 4.34 30.84 16.59
CA ALA A 287 3.25 31.81 16.67
C ALA A 287 2.42 31.62 17.96
N ARG A 288 2.11 30.36 18.32
CA ARG A 288 1.40 30.05 19.57
C ARG A 288 2.19 30.49 20.80
N ILE A 289 3.49 30.20 20.87
CA ILE A 289 4.35 30.62 22.00
C ILE A 289 4.37 32.14 22.13
N ARG A 290 4.51 32.87 21.01
CA ARG A 290 4.45 34.34 21.01
C ARG A 290 3.12 34.86 21.55
N HIS A 291 2.01 34.25 21.13
CA HIS A 291 0.67 34.61 21.59
C HIS A 291 0.48 34.33 23.09
N GLU A 292 0.90 33.17 23.58
CA GLU A 292 0.85 32.80 25.01
C GLU A 292 1.69 33.73 25.89
N LEU A 293 2.79 34.27 25.35
CA LEU A 293 3.63 35.27 26.02
C LEU A 293 3.07 36.70 25.94
N GLY A 294 1.99 36.94 25.17
CA GLY A 294 1.44 38.28 24.95
C GLY A 294 2.41 39.23 24.25
N ALA A 295 3.38 38.69 23.50
CA ALA A 295 4.43 39.50 22.87
C ALA A 295 3.93 40.11 21.56
N GLU A 296 4.11 41.43 21.41
CA GLU A 296 3.81 42.16 20.17
C GLU A 296 4.74 41.71 19.03
N ASP A 297 4.36 41.96 17.78
CA ASP A 297 5.11 41.48 16.60
C ASP A 297 6.56 41.98 16.57
N ALA A 298 6.81 43.20 17.05
CA ALA A 298 8.13 43.81 17.10
C ALA A 298 8.98 43.35 18.30
N THR A 299 8.39 42.68 19.31
CA THR A 299 9.12 42.25 20.50
C THR A 299 9.99 41.02 20.17
N PRO A 300 11.31 41.06 20.42
CA PRO A 300 12.15 39.88 20.28
C PRO A 300 11.78 38.83 21.33
N VAL A 301 11.43 37.62 20.89
CA VAL A 301 11.18 36.46 21.75
C VAL A 301 12.34 35.50 21.57
N ARG A 302 12.93 35.01 22.66
CA ARG A 302 13.97 33.97 22.63
C ARG A 302 13.43 32.67 23.17
N ILE A 303 13.66 31.58 22.43
CA ILE A 303 13.13 30.25 22.77
C ILE A 303 14.31 29.31 22.96
N HIS A 304 14.53 28.89 24.20
CA HIS A 304 15.59 27.97 24.60
C HIS A 304 15.02 26.56 24.78
N GLU A 305 15.56 25.60 24.04
CA GLU A 305 15.18 24.19 24.09
C GLU A 305 16.19 23.42 24.93
N PHE A 306 15.76 22.91 26.07
CA PHE A 306 16.58 22.06 26.93
C PHE A 306 16.40 20.60 26.53
N LEU A 307 17.47 19.97 26.05
CA LEU A 307 17.48 18.57 25.63
C LEU A 307 18.47 17.78 26.48
N LYS A 308 18.17 16.51 26.71
CA LYS A 308 19.05 15.59 27.44
C LYS A 308 19.20 14.27 26.68
N PRO A 309 19.78 14.27 25.46
CA PRO A 309 19.98 13.05 24.69
C PRO A 309 20.82 12.02 25.44
N GLY A 310 20.23 10.84 25.64
CA GLY A 310 20.92 9.66 26.16
C GLY A 310 21.58 8.83 25.06
N ILE A 311 22.45 7.90 25.43
CA ILE A 311 23.09 6.95 24.49
C ILE A 311 22.04 6.22 23.63
N GLY A 312 20.90 5.87 24.21
CA GLY A 312 19.80 5.21 23.49
C GLY A 312 19.23 6.07 22.36
N GLU A 313 18.97 7.34 22.64
CA GLU A 313 18.40 8.28 21.66
C GLU A 313 19.40 8.59 20.54
N LEU A 314 20.70 8.65 20.86
CA LEU A 314 21.74 8.78 19.84
C LEU A 314 21.81 7.53 18.94
N CYS A 315 21.76 6.34 19.53
CA CYS A 315 21.76 5.07 18.78
C CYS A 315 20.50 4.90 17.92
N ASP A 316 19.37 5.49 18.33
CA ASP A 316 18.11 5.45 17.59
C ASP A 316 18.23 6.10 16.20
N MET A 317 19.17 7.04 15.98
CA MET A 317 19.45 7.66 14.68
C MET A 317 20.48 6.92 13.83
N LEU A 318 21.21 5.97 14.40
CA LEU A 318 22.28 5.26 13.71
C LEU A 318 21.75 4.01 12.99
N PRO A 319 22.39 3.56 11.90
CA PRO A 319 22.12 2.24 11.32
C PRO A 319 22.27 1.11 12.34
N GLY A 320 21.47 0.05 12.18
CA GLY A 320 21.42 -1.07 13.13
C GLY A 320 22.76 -1.74 13.42
N PHE A 321 23.65 -1.82 12.41
CA PHE A 321 24.98 -2.43 12.57
C PHE A 321 25.93 -1.58 13.45
N LEU A 322 25.71 -0.27 13.56
CA LEU A 322 26.44 0.61 14.47
C LEU A 322 25.76 0.71 15.83
N ALA A 323 24.43 0.81 15.85
CA ALA A 323 23.66 0.98 17.08
C ALA A 323 23.76 -0.24 18.01
N ARG A 324 23.61 -1.46 17.48
CA ARG A 324 23.57 -2.70 18.26
C ARG A 324 24.81 -2.94 19.13
N PRO A 325 26.06 -2.84 18.63
CA PRO A 325 27.25 -3.03 19.48
C PRO A 325 27.39 -1.94 20.55
N ILE A 326 27.06 -0.69 20.23
CA ILE A 326 27.11 0.43 21.20
C ILE A 326 26.10 0.20 22.32
N LEU A 327 24.87 -0.21 21.97
CA LEU A 327 23.82 -0.52 22.94
C LEU A 327 24.19 -1.72 23.81
N ALA A 328 24.78 -2.78 23.24
CA ALA A 328 25.23 -3.94 23.99
C ALA A 328 26.31 -3.57 25.02
N LEU A 329 27.30 -2.77 24.60
CA LEU A 329 28.34 -2.26 25.48
C LEU A 329 27.75 -1.37 26.59
N ALA A 330 26.86 -0.44 26.23
CA ALA A 330 26.20 0.45 27.19
C ALA A 330 25.33 -0.31 28.20
N ARG A 331 24.69 -1.43 27.80
CA ARG A 331 23.99 -2.35 28.72
C ARG A 331 24.96 -3.01 29.68
N SER A 332 26.03 -3.61 29.16
CA SER A 332 27.03 -4.33 29.98
C SER A 332 27.68 -3.44 31.05
N ARG A 333 27.85 -2.14 30.74
CA ARG A 333 28.45 -1.16 31.66
C ARG A 333 27.43 -0.37 32.49
N GLY A 334 26.13 -0.64 32.35
CA GLY A 334 25.07 0.07 33.07
C GLY A 334 24.97 1.57 32.76
N TRP A 335 25.37 1.97 31.54
CA TRP A 335 25.35 3.37 31.11
C TRP A 335 23.99 3.82 30.57
N ILE A 336 23.13 2.88 30.18
CA ILE A 336 21.77 3.17 29.71
C ILE A 336 20.97 3.84 30.83
N GLY A 337 20.46 5.04 30.55
CA GLY A 337 19.69 5.83 31.52
C GLY A 337 20.55 6.63 32.52
N ARG A 338 21.87 6.45 32.52
CA ARG A 338 22.81 7.23 33.37
C ARG A 338 23.66 8.22 32.59
N ALA A 339 24.09 7.85 31.38
CA ALA A 339 24.88 8.70 30.50
C ALA A 339 23.96 9.51 29.58
N HIS A 340 23.89 10.82 29.82
CA HIS A 340 23.13 11.79 29.04
C HIS A 340 24.00 13.01 28.75
N CYS A 341 23.82 13.61 27.57
CA CYS A 341 24.42 14.88 27.23
C CYS A 341 23.36 15.98 27.40
N GLY A 342 23.51 16.85 28.40
CA GLY A 342 22.65 18.03 28.51
C GLY A 342 23.05 19.06 27.46
N MET A 343 22.08 19.54 26.68
CA MET A 343 22.30 20.59 25.69
C MET A 343 21.17 21.62 25.71
N GLU A 344 21.53 22.86 25.43
CA GLU A 344 20.60 23.97 25.29
C GLU A 344 20.73 24.50 23.86
N ILE A 345 19.60 24.56 23.16
CA ILE A 345 19.54 25.05 21.78
C ILE A 345 18.57 26.22 21.73
N GLU A 346 19.07 27.41 21.41
CA GLU A 346 18.21 28.56 21.15
C GLU A 346 17.60 28.45 19.73
N THR A 347 16.31 28.13 19.64
CA THR A 347 15.61 27.92 18.35
C THR A 347 15.45 29.21 17.56
N THR A 348 15.44 30.35 18.26
CA THR A 348 15.32 31.70 17.67
C THR A 348 16.63 32.25 17.13
N ALA A 349 17.77 31.66 17.53
CA ALA A 349 19.06 31.98 16.96
C ALA A 349 19.27 31.23 15.63
N ILE A 350 19.95 31.86 14.67
CA ILE A 350 20.25 31.26 13.36
C ILE A 350 20.94 29.91 13.52
N GLY A 351 21.93 29.81 14.41
CA GLY A 351 22.68 28.58 14.65
C GLY A 351 21.81 27.44 15.19
N GLY A 352 20.97 27.71 16.20
CA GLY A 352 20.09 26.70 16.77
C GLY A 352 18.96 26.29 15.82
N TYR A 353 18.40 27.23 15.07
CA TYR A 353 17.45 26.94 14.00
C TYR A 353 18.06 26.03 12.93
N LEU A 354 19.25 26.34 12.44
CA LEU A 354 19.95 25.53 11.44
C LEU A 354 20.29 24.14 11.96
N ALA A 355 20.71 24.01 13.23
CA ALA A 355 20.97 22.73 13.87
C ALA A 355 19.70 21.85 13.94
N LEU A 356 18.58 22.41 14.41
CA LEU A 356 17.29 21.72 14.41
C LEU A 356 16.81 21.41 12.98
N ALA A 357 17.02 22.30 12.02
CA ALA A 357 16.62 22.10 10.63
C ALA A 357 17.42 20.98 9.96
N ALA A 358 18.73 20.91 10.23
CA ALA A 358 19.57 19.78 9.81
C ALA A 358 19.06 18.47 10.43
N LEU A 359 18.73 18.49 11.71
CA LEU A 359 18.20 17.33 12.42
C LEU A 359 16.84 16.88 11.87
N ALA A 360 15.94 17.81 11.58
CA ALA A 360 14.65 17.53 10.93
C ALA A 360 14.81 16.92 9.52
N LYS A 361 15.85 17.33 8.77
CA LYS A 361 16.13 16.77 7.43
C LYS A 361 16.59 15.31 7.48
N THR A 362 17.12 14.84 8.61
CA THR A 362 17.48 13.42 8.80
C THR A 362 16.29 12.47 8.70
N ARG A 363 15.04 12.98 8.69
CA ARG A 363 13.82 12.21 8.38
C ARG A 363 13.95 11.35 7.12
N ARG A 364 14.72 11.78 6.11
CA ARG A 364 14.93 11.01 4.87
C ARG A 364 15.71 9.71 5.12
N LEU A 365 16.59 9.74 6.12
CA LEU A 365 17.39 8.59 6.53
C LEU A 365 16.66 7.71 7.55
N ARG A 366 15.45 8.09 8.01
CA ARG A 366 14.71 7.38 9.05
C ARG A 366 14.57 5.88 8.77
N ARG A 367 14.28 5.49 7.53
CA ARG A 367 14.13 4.07 7.14
C ARG A 367 15.39 3.23 7.35
N TRP A 368 16.55 3.87 7.48
CA TRP A 368 17.85 3.23 7.69
C TRP A 368 18.25 3.16 9.16
N THR A 369 17.48 3.78 10.06
CA THR A 369 17.85 3.88 11.46
C THR A 369 17.48 2.63 12.25
N HIS A 370 18.22 2.37 13.32
CA HIS A 370 17.94 1.28 14.25
C HIS A 370 16.55 1.40 14.84
N ARG A 371 16.14 2.62 15.19
CA ARG A 371 14.82 2.87 15.76
C ARG A 371 13.71 2.46 14.82
N TYR A 372 13.82 2.80 13.54
CA TYR A 372 12.82 2.42 12.55
C TYR A 372 12.67 0.91 12.44
N ALA A 373 13.78 0.17 12.38
CA ALA A 373 13.74 -1.29 12.32
C ALA A 373 13.03 -1.91 13.55
N VAL A 374 13.37 -1.44 14.75
CA VAL A 374 12.73 -1.91 16.00
C VAL A 374 11.23 -1.59 16.01
N GLU A 375 10.83 -0.41 15.54
CA GLU A 375 9.41 -0.04 15.46
C GLU A 375 8.65 -0.87 14.44
N GLN A 376 9.24 -1.19 13.28
CA GLN A 376 8.59 -2.06 12.32
C GLN A 376 8.37 -3.46 12.91
N GLU A 377 9.39 -4.04 13.56
CA GLU A 377 9.27 -5.33 14.25
C GLU A 377 8.14 -5.31 15.30
N LEU A 378 8.09 -4.28 16.15
CA LEU A 378 7.05 -4.13 17.16
C LEU A 378 5.64 -3.91 16.59
N ILE A 379 5.53 -3.26 15.41
CA ILE A 379 4.26 -3.07 14.71
C ILE A 379 3.78 -4.40 14.13
N GLU A 380 4.64 -5.15 13.45
CA GLU A 380 4.27 -6.43 12.86
C GLU A 380 3.90 -7.46 13.93
N GLU A 381 4.65 -7.53 15.05
CA GLU A 381 4.33 -8.37 16.20
C GLU A 381 2.94 -8.03 16.77
N TRP A 382 2.64 -6.74 16.91
CA TRP A 382 1.35 -6.28 17.41
C TRP A 382 0.20 -6.61 16.45
N LEU A 383 0.36 -6.37 15.15
CA LEU A 383 -0.65 -6.71 14.13
C LEU A 383 -0.92 -8.22 14.11
N HIS A 384 0.14 -9.03 14.20
CA HIS A 384 0.01 -10.49 14.28
C HIS A 384 -0.76 -10.91 15.54
N ALA A 385 -0.43 -10.33 16.70
CA ALA A 385 -1.12 -10.61 17.95
C ALA A 385 -2.62 -10.22 17.92
N VAL A 386 -2.97 -9.08 17.32
CA VAL A 386 -4.38 -8.66 17.17
C VAL A 386 -5.15 -9.65 16.30
N ARG A 387 -4.58 -10.08 15.17
CA ARG A 387 -5.22 -11.06 14.28
C ARG A 387 -5.37 -12.43 14.94
N GLY A 388 -4.35 -12.90 15.65
CA GLY A 388 -4.43 -14.12 16.45
C GLY A 388 -5.50 -14.04 17.55
N ALA A 389 -5.59 -12.90 18.23
CA ALA A 389 -6.61 -12.66 19.23
C ALA A 389 -8.03 -12.62 18.65
N ALA A 390 -8.19 -12.09 17.43
CA ALA A 390 -9.49 -12.02 16.76
C ALA A 390 -10.03 -13.41 16.39
N ALA A 391 -9.16 -14.37 16.09
CA ALA A 391 -9.54 -15.76 15.87
C ALA A 391 -10.11 -16.44 17.15
N LEU A 392 -9.73 -15.96 18.34
CA LEU A 392 -10.25 -16.46 19.61
C LEU A 392 -11.51 -15.71 20.04
N SER A 393 -11.49 -14.38 20.02
CA SER A 393 -12.63 -13.54 20.39
C SER A 393 -12.45 -12.09 19.92
N PRO A 394 -13.49 -11.45 19.36
CA PRO A 394 -13.48 -10.02 19.05
C PRO A 394 -13.17 -9.12 20.26
N ALA A 395 -13.63 -9.52 21.46
CA ALA A 395 -13.36 -8.76 22.69
C ALA A 395 -11.87 -8.82 23.06
N LEU A 396 -11.24 -9.98 22.90
CA LEU A 396 -9.81 -10.13 23.13
C LEU A 396 -8.99 -9.29 22.14
N ALA A 397 -9.35 -9.32 20.85
CA ALA A 397 -8.69 -8.52 19.82
C ALA A 397 -8.76 -7.01 20.11
N MET A 398 -9.91 -6.52 20.58
CA MET A 398 -10.07 -5.14 21.00
C MET A 398 -9.10 -4.78 22.15
N GLU A 399 -8.98 -5.65 23.15
CA GLU A 399 -8.11 -5.42 24.29
C GLU A 399 -6.62 -5.41 23.90
N VAL A 400 -6.22 -6.33 23.00
CA VAL A 400 -4.85 -6.38 22.42
C VAL A 400 -4.57 -5.18 21.53
N ALA A 401 -5.53 -4.74 20.70
CA ALA A 401 -5.40 -3.51 19.91
C ALA A 401 -5.20 -2.30 20.84
N GLY A 402 -5.93 -2.24 21.95
CA GLY A 402 -5.82 -1.19 22.96
C GLY A 402 -4.48 -1.15 23.72
N LEU A 403 -3.66 -2.20 23.69
CA LEU A 403 -2.31 -2.19 24.30
C LEU A 403 -1.38 -1.17 23.65
N ALA A 404 -1.64 -0.78 22.40
CA ALA A 404 -0.92 0.29 21.72
C ALA A 404 -0.95 1.62 22.50
N ARG A 405 -1.92 1.83 23.42
CA ARG A 405 -2.00 3.01 24.29
C ARG A 405 -0.83 3.14 25.26
N LEU A 406 -0.15 2.05 25.58
CA LEU A 406 0.99 2.03 26.51
C LEU A 406 2.27 2.59 25.90
N ILE A 407 2.35 2.59 24.56
CA ILE A 407 3.53 3.04 23.83
C ILE A 407 3.36 4.51 23.47
N LYS A 408 4.00 5.40 24.23
CA LYS A 408 3.93 6.86 24.04
C LYS A 408 5.23 7.57 24.39
N GLY A 409 5.40 8.73 23.76
CA GLY A 409 6.51 9.64 24.03
C GLY A 409 7.85 9.13 23.49
N TYR A 410 8.93 9.69 24.02
CA TYR A 410 10.31 9.36 23.72
C TYR A 410 11.10 9.13 25.02
N GLY A 411 12.36 8.73 24.91
CA GLY A 411 13.26 8.55 26.05
C GLY A 411 12.72 7.56 27.10
N ASP A 412 12.76 7.94 28.37
CA ASP A 412 12.38 7.06 29.48
C ASP A 412 10.88 6.78 29.57
N THR A 413 10.03 7.72 29.14
CA THR A 413 8.57 7.50 29.07
C THR A 413 8.24 6.39 28.10
N HIS A 414 8.85 6.43 26.91
CA HIS A 414 8.71 5.36 25.93
C HIS A 414 9.25 4.03 26.47
N ARG A 415 10.43 4.06 27.12
CA ARG A 415 11.08 2.86 27.66
C ARG A 415 10.22 2.14 28.71
N ARG A 416 9.64 2.89 29.66
CA ARG A 416 8.72 2.35 30.67
C ARG A 416 7.44 1.78 30.04
N GLY A 417 6.83 2.54 29.14
CA GLY A 417 5.63 2.11 28.42
C GLY A 417 5.84 0.83 27.61
N LEU A 418 6.96 0.73 26.89
CA LEU A 418 7.34 -0.48 26.15
C LEU A 418 7.62 -1.67 27.07
N GLY A 419 8.22 -1.43 28.24
CA GLY A 419 8.43 -2.48 29.26
C GLY A 419 7.11 -3.08 29.74
N ASN A 420 6.16 -2.22 30.14
CA ASN A 420 4.82 -2.64 30.55
C ASN A 420 4.06 -3.35 29.43
N TYR A 421 4.15 -2.83 28.20
CA TYR A 421 3.58 -3.47 27.01
C TYR A 421 4.11 -4.89 26.82
N ARG A 422 5.44 -5.08 26.85
CA ARG A 422 6.06 -6.40 26.68
C ARG A 422 5.66 -7.37 27.78
N LEU A 423 5.62 -6.93 29.04
CA LEU A 423 5.17 -7.76 30.15
C LEU A 423 3.75 -8.30 29.94
N ILE A 424 2.82 -7.45 29.48
CA ILE A 424 1.45 -7.87 29.18
C ILE A 424 1.39 -8.78 27.95
N MET A 425 2.12 -8.43 26.90
CA MET A 425 2.18 -9.24 25.68
C MET A 425 2.70 -10.65 25.95
N ASP A 426 3.84 -10.77 26.64
CA ASP A 426 4.48 -12.06 26.92
C ASP A 426 3.64 -12.92 27.86
N ARG A 427 3.17 -12.34 28.98
CA ARG A 427 2.53 -13.12 30.05
C ARG A 427 1.07 -13.45 29.78
N LEU A 428 0.34 -12.59 29.07
CA LEU A 428 -1.10 -12.76 28.86
C LEU A 428 -1.40 -13.11 27.40
N VAL A 429 -0.95 -12.31 26.44
CA VAL A 429 -1.39 -12.44 25.05
C VAL A 429 -0.73 -13.62 24.34
N LEU A 430 0.61 -13.64 24.27
CA LEU A 430 1.36 -14.71 23.59
C LEU A 430 1.18 -16.06 24.29
N ALA A 431 1.14 -16.07 25.63
CA ALA A 431 0.86 -17.27 26.40
C ALA A 431 -0.53 -17.87 26.08
N ALA A 432 -1.55 -17.03 25.88
CA ALA A 432 -2.88 -17.49 25.51
C ALA A 432 -2.96 -17.97 24.06
N LEU A 433 -2.32 -17.27 23.12
CA LEU A 433 -2.23 -17.68 21.72
C LEU A 433 -1.51 -19.03 21.55
N ALA A 434 -0.62 -19.39 22.47
CA ALA A 434 0.06 -20.69 22.53
C ALA A 434 -0.80 -21.83 23.14
N GLY A 435 -2.11 -21.64 23.32
CA GLY A 435 -3.04 -22.71 23.74
C GLY A 435 -3.45 -22.71 25.22
N ARG A 436 -3.18 -21.62 25.95
CA ARG A 436 -3.67 -21.41 27.33
C ARG A 436 -4.84 -20.42 27.37
N ALA A 437 -5.84 -20.65 26.54
CA ALA A 437 -7.00 -19.75 26.48
C ALA A 437 -7.86 -19.90 27.75
N GLU A 438 -7.74 -18.93 28.67
CA GLU A 438 -8.58 -18.83 29.85
C GLU A 438 -9.86 -18.01 29.56
N PRO A 439 -11.03 -18.40 30.10
CA PRO A 439 -12.30 -17.73 29.83
C PRO A 439 -12.42 -16.26 30.28
N GLU A 440 -11.42 -15.71 31.00
CA GLU A 440 -11.40 -14.32 31.48
C GLU A 440 -10.24 -13.45 30.95
N LEU A 441 -9.58 -13.88 29.88
CA LEU A 441 -8.36 -13.21 29.42
C LEU A 441 -8.55 -11.74 29.02
N ALA A 442 -9.64 -11.39 28.33
CA ALA A 442 -9.90 -10.03 27.88
C ALA A 442 -10.06 -9.04 29.08
N PRO A 443 -10.90 -9.33 30.09
CA PRO A 443 -10.94 -8.53 31.32
C PRO A 443 -9.58 -8.43 32.06
N ARG A 444 -8.78 -9.50 32.09
CA ARG A 444 -7.45 -9.47 32.71
C ARG A 444 -6.50 -8.53 31.98
N ILE A 445 -6.48 -8.57 30.64
CA ILE A 445 -5.69 -7.64 29.81
C ILE A 445 -6.17 -6.20 30.02
N ALA A 446 -7.49 -5.98 30.08
CA ALA A 446 -8.06 -4.65 30.35
C ALA A 446 -7.56 -4.08 31.68
N ARG A 447 -7.65 -4.86 32.77
CA ARG A 447 -7.16 -4.48 34.11
C ARG A 447 -5.65 -4.23 34.12
N ALA A 448 -4.88 -5.10 33.49
CA ALA A 448 -3.42 -4.94 33.40
C ALA A 448 -3.04 -3.67 32.63
N ARG A 449 -3.73 -3.38 31.51
CA ARG A 449 -3.55 -2.15 30.74
C ARG A 449 -3.90 -0.91 31.57
N GLU A 450 -5.02 -0.91 32.27
CA GLU A 450 -5.42 0.22 33.12
C GLU A 450 -4.45 0.44 34.27
N ALA A 451 -3.99 -0.63 34.93
CA ALA A 451 -2.96 -0.55 35.96
C ALA A 451 -1.65 0.04 35.42
N ALA A 452 -1.22 -0.38 34.23
CA ALA A 452 -0.02 0.15 33.57
C ALA A 452 -0.15 1.62 33.12
N LEU A 453 -1.37 2.07 32.77
CA LEU A 453 -1.65 3.46 32.43
C LEU A 453 -1.72 4.35 33.68
N ALA A 454 -2.23 3.82 34.80
CA ALA A 454 -2.34 4.54 36.07
C ALA A 454 -0.99 4.68 36.78
N ASP A 455 -0.12 3.68 36.66
CA ASP A 455 1.21 3.66 37.27
C ASP A 455 2.32 3.33 36.25
N PRO A 456 2.96 4.35 35.67
CA PRO A 456 4.07 4.17 34.75
C PRO A 456 5.30 3.50 35.38
N GLU A 457 5.41 3.44 36.71
CA GLU A 457 6.52 2.76 37.41
C GLU A 457 6.34 1.24 37.49
N GLY A 458 5.16 0.72 37.10
CA GLY A 458 4.91 -0.72 36.91
C GLY A 458 4.48 -1.49 38.16
N ARG A 459 4.46 -0.87 39.35
CA ARG A 459 4.09 -1.56 40.62
C ARG A 459 2.62 -1.94 40.66
N ALA A 460 1.74 -1.14 40.07
CA ALA A 460 0.33 -1.52 39.92
C ALA A 460 0.15 -2.68 38.90
N LEU A 461 0.94 -2.69 37.82
CA LEU A 461 0.91 -3.74 36.81
C LEU A 461 1.36 -5.09 37.38
N GLU A 462 2.44 -5.13 38.15
CA GLU A 462 2.91 -6.37 38.78
C GLU A 462 1.85 -7.00 39.69
N ARG A 463 1.15 -6.17 40.47
CA ARG A 463 0.02 -6.62 41.31
C ARG A 463 -1.14 -7.13 40.48
N ALA A 464 -1.47 -6.46 39.37
CA ALA A 464 -2.54 -6.86 38.48
C ALA A 464 -2.23 -8.17 37.71
N LEU A 465 -0.95 -8.44 37.42
CA LEU A 465 -0.50 -9.68 36.77
C LEU A 465 -0.37 -10.86 37.74
N ALA A 466 -0.24 -10.59 39.05
CA ALA A 466 -0.20 -11.61 40.10
C ALA A 466 -1.59 -12.04 40.58
N ALA A 467 -2.63 -11.25 40.27
CA ALA A 467 -4.04 -11.55 40.48
C ALA A 467 -4.64 -12.30 39.28
#